data_AF-L8LUS7-F1
#
_entry.id   AF-L8LUS7-F1
#
_cell.length_a   1.000
_cell.length_b   1.000
_cell.length_c   1.000
_cell.angle_alpha   90.00
_cell.angle_beta   90.00
_cell.angle_gamma   90.00
#
_symmetry.space_group_name_H-M   'P 1'
#
loop_
_entity.id
_entity.type
_entity.pdbx_description
1 polymer ?
#
loop_
_entity_poly.entity_id
_entity_poly.type
_entity_poly.pdbx_seq_one_letter_code
_entity_poly.pdbx_strand_id
1 'polypeptide(L)'
;MSTQPTLAFFPTRSHEGIDLQEQFVPCAKELGFDIKVFSDATPPEYAKASWNDDVVVLDASVEKKGQHNYEIIFPTPLDHLLVVSRTYLPLNFYGLRDSIVEPEHNTLIYGTPFYPNSQTNEDILRWLELQLQELLPSLPRPKQERGVWGALFKGGSRSCDIQDLRRNQSGQIFISYRSKDSKKVEQFKQRIEQGEFHNGESRIVRYFPPGALSDEVMTEQRRWQILSMLDRFIGPASEVWVYETEDYYDSWWTLGELTTLTYRDTEGYRGKRPPKLRIFNPDTDSVCDAPPDYLPKMTEAQRKRMARWYANCDTAQMGPESVVGIRLMPHFPLIGPLLGRLRYFQDHVWTDEFWKHPILDCPQCRQIGKNHNHFDLEAFLWTKDPSFHRLTPEQMQAAIERQEIICPCCQTAYRLEEAPLQYLWMPVVNGHRTGYYWMLVFDIQPEDPEEFHLVPLPAYRLGKPINC
;
A
#
# COMPACT_ATOMS: atom_id res chain seq x y z
N MET A 1 -34.60 -23.78 9.57
CA MET A 1 -33.51 -23.85 10.58
C MET A 1 -32.45 -22.88 10.12
N SER A 2 -32.12 -21.86 10.91
CA SER A 2 -31.00 -20.98 10.61
C SER A 2 -29.74 -21.83 10.65
N THR A 3 -29.05 -22.01 9.53
CA THR A 3 -27.78 -22.71 9.49
C THR A 3 -26.73 -21.84 10.15
N GLN A 4 -26.06 -22.37 11.17
CA GLN A 4 -24.96 -21.72 11.84
C GLN A 4 -23.90 -21.23 10.82
N PRO A 5 -23.43 -19.97 10.89
CA PRO A 5 -22.43 -19.47 9.95
C PRO A 5 -21.10 -20.20 10.14
N THR A 6 -20.43 -20.50 9.03
CA THR A 6 -19.16 -21.24 9.00
C THR A 6 -17.96 -20.30 8.99
N LEU A 7 -16.93 -20.60 9.79
CA LEU A 7 -15.68 -19.83 9.82
C LEU A 7 -14.49 -20.76 9.62
N ALA A 8 -13.62 -20.43 8.67
CA ALA A 8 -12.31 -21.07 8.53
C ALA A 8 -11.22 -20.17 9.10
N PHE A 9 -10.36 -20.71 9.94
CA PHE A 9 -9.21 -20.00 10.49
C PHE A 9 -7.90 -20.67 10.08
N PHE A 10 -7.01 -19.87 9.51
CA PHE A 10 -5.66 -20.23 9.08
C PHE A 10 -4.66 -19.48 9.97
N PRO A 11 -4.34 -19.99 11.18
CA PRO A 11 -3.29 -19.41 12.02
C PRO A 11 -1.92 -19.64 11.37
N THR A 12 -0.93 -18.84 11.78
CA THR A 12 0.47 -19.21 11.54
C THR A 12 0.89 -20.33 12.49
N ARG A 13 1.99 -21.02 12.17
CA ARG A 13 2.55 -22.12 12.96
C ARG A 13 3.59 -21.66 13.99
N SER A 14 3.68 -20.34 14.22
CA SER A 14 4.50 -19.77 15.29
C SER A 14 3.83 -19.98 16.66
N HIS A 15 4.57 -19.75 17.75
CA HIS A 15 3.99 -19.85 19.09
C HIS A 15 2.86 -18.82 19.26
N GLU A 16 3.07 -17.62 18.74
CA GLU A 16 2.14 -16.50 18.75
C GLU A 16 0.90 -16.78 17.88
N GLY A 17 1.05 -17.49 16.75
CA GLY A 17 -0.07 -17.95 15.93
C GLY A 17 -0.94 -19.00 16.61
N ILE A 18 -0.32 -19.93 17.34
CA ILE A 18 -1.02 -20.93 18.15
C ILE A 18 -1.75 -20.26 19.32
N ASP A 19 -1.10 -19.31 20.01
CA ASP A 19 -1.72 -18.53 21.08
C ASP A 19 -2.95 -17.74 20.56
N LEU A 20 -2.82 -17.07 19.41
CA LEU A 20 -3.95 -16.39 18.77
C LEU A 20 -5.11 -17.36 18.49
N GLN A 21 -4.81 -18.58 18.04
CA GLN A 21 -5.81 -19.63 17.81
C GLN A 21 -6.54 -20.04 19.09
N GLU A 22 -5.79 -20.28 20.16
CA GLU A 22 -6.34 -20.71 21.46
C GLU A 22 -7.28 -19.66 22.05
N GLN A 23 -6.98 -18.37 21.84
CA GLN A 23 -7.82 -17.26 22.29
C GLN A 23 -9.00 -16.97 21.35
N PHE A 24 -8.78 -16.99 20.03
CA PHE A 24 -9.79 -16.59 19.04
C PHE A 24 -10.92 -17.62 18.89
N VAL A 25 -10.60 -18.92 18.91
CA VAL A 25 -11.59 -19.98 18.64
C VAL A 25 -12.74 -19.99 19.66
N PRO A 26 -12.50 -19.87 20.98
CA PRO A 26 -13.58 -19.69 21.96
C PRO A 26 -14.46 -18.47 21.68
N CYS A 27 -13.86 -17.30 21.43
CA CYS A 27 -14.60 -16.05 21.17
C CYS A 27 -15.53 -16.18 19.95
N ALA A 28 -15.03 -16.73 18.84
CA ALA A 28 -15.85 -16.92 17.65
C ALA A 28 -16.94 -18.00 17.83
N LYS A 29 -16.74 -19.01 18.69
CA LYS A 29 -17.79 -19.97 19.06
C LYS A 29 -18.91 -19.31 19.87
N GLU A 30 -18.55 -18.40 20.79
CA GLU A 30 -19.52 -17.62 21.57
C GLU A 30 -20.39 -16.72 20.67
N LEU A 31 -19.80 -16.18 19.59
CA LEU A 31 -20.53 -15.47 18.53
C LEU A 31 -21.38 -16.38 17.63
N GLY A 32 -21.37 -17.70 17.87
CA GLY A 32 -22.21 -18.67 17.18
C GLY A 32 -21.64 -19.16 15.85
N PHE A 33 -20.34 -19.12 15.61
CA PHE A 33 -19.74 -19.70 14.39
C PHE A 33 -19.44 -21.20 14.54
N ASP A 34 -19.62 -21.95 13.44
CA ASP A 34 -19.08 -23.29 13.26
C ASP A 34 -17.66 -23.19 12.68
N ILE A 35 -16.65 -23.47 13.49
CA ILE A 35 -15.25 -23.13 13.19
C ILE A 35 -14.45 -24.34 12.74
N LYS A 36 -13.71 -24.18 11.65
CA LYS A 36 -12.67 -25.09 11.18
C LYS A 36 -11.31 -24.40 11.30
N VAL A 37 -10.37 -25.07 11.95
CA VAL A 37 -8.99 -24.57 12.09
C VAL A 37 -8.07 -25.39 11.20
N PHE A 38 -7.21 -24.71 10.45
CA PHE A 38 -6.27 -25.33 9.51
C PHE A 38 -4.82 -24.95 9.87
N SER A 39 -4.24 -25.64 10.86
CA SER A 39 -2.86 -25.37 11.32
C SER A 39 -1.77 -25.80 10.32
N ASP A 40 -2.03 -26.85 9.53
CA ASP A 40 -1.14 -27.34 8.46
C ASP A 40 -1.88 -27.35 7.12
N ALA A 41 -2.45 -26.20 6.78
CA ALA A 41 -3.24 -26.04 5.57
C ALA A 41 -2.43 -26.30 4.30
N THR A 42 -3.16 -26.72 3.27
CA THR A 42 -2.69 -26.82 1.89
C THR A 42 -3.36 -25.75 1.00
N PRO A 43 -2.78 -25.38 -0.17
CA PRO A 43 -3.43 -24.44 -1.08
C PRO A 43 -4.86 -24.81 -1.49
N PRO A 44 -5.20 -26.10 -1.76
CA PRO A 44 -6.58 -26.50 -2.04
C PRO A 44 -7.55 -26.31 -0.87
N GLU A 45 -7.10 -26.46 0.38
CA GLU A 45 -7.93 -26.23 1.56
C GLU A 45 -8.22 -24.75 1.74
N TYR A 46 -7.21 -23.90 1.61
CA TYR A 46 -7.38 -22.45 1.60
C TYR A 46 -8.37 -22.02 0.50
N ALA A 47 -8.19 -22.52 -0.73
CA ALA A 47 -9.10 -22.22 -1.84
C ALA A 47 -10.54 -22.65 -1.57
N LYS A 48 -10.72 -23.88 -1.08
CA LYS A 48 -12.03 -24.40 -0.73
C LYS A 48 -12.70 -23.57 0.35
N ALA A 49 -11.96 -23.15 1.38
CA ALA A 49 -12.49 -22.29 2.43
C ALA A 49 -12.90 -20.92 1.87
N SER A 50 -12.01 -20.24 1.14
CA SER A 50 -12.29 -18.94 0.51
C SER A 50 -13.54 -18.97 -0.38
N TRP A 51 -13.80 -20.08 -1.07
CA TRP A 51 -14.96 -20.20 -1.95
C TRP A 51 -16.25 -20.60 -1.24
N ASN A 52 -16.21 -21.26 -0.07
CA ASN A 52 -17.41 -21.93 0.48
C ASN A 52 -17.80 -21.50 1.88
N ASP A 53 -16.86 -21.10 2.72
CA ASP A 53 -17.14 -20.73 4.10
C ASP A 53 -17.68 -19.29 4.17
N ASP A 54 -18.42 -19.00 5.25
CA ASP A 54 -19.08 -17.70 5.44
C ASP A 54 -18.10 -16.60 5.79
N VAL A 55 -17.07 -16.94 6.58
CA VAL A 55 -15.92 -16.08 6.92
C VAL A 55 -14.64 -16.90 6.82
N VAL A 56 -13.58 -16.28 6.31
CA VAL A 56 -12.23 -16.83 6.37
C VAL A 56 -11.34 -15.85 7.10
N VAL A 57 -10.68 -16.30 8.16
CA VAL A 57 -9.66 -15.52 8.87
C VAL A 57 -8.29 -16.10 8.53
N LEU A 58 -7.40 -15.25 8.04
CA LEU A 58 -6.05 -15.61 7.65
C LEU A 58 -5.07 -14.79 8.48
N ASP A 59 -4.27 -15.47 9.29
CA ASP A 59 -3.10 -14.89 9.92
C ASP A 59 -1.95 -14.85 8.89
N ALA A 60 -1.65 -13.65 8.42
CA ALA A 60 -0.65 -13.32 7.42
C ALA A 60 0.59 -12.67 8.06
N SER A 61 0.93 -13.07 9.28
CA SER A 61 2.19 -12.62 9.89
C SER A 61 3.40 -13.18 9.14
N VAL A 62 4.41 -12.33 8.97
CA VAL A 62 5.72 -12.73 8.46
C VAL A 62 6.47 -13.40 9.61
N GLU A 63 6.55 -14.73 9.52
CA GLU A 63 7.19 -15.59 10.51
C GLU A 63 8.48 -16.20 9.97
N LYS A 64 9.16 -17.00 10.80
CA LYS A 64 10.30 -17.79 10.33
C LYS A 64 9.87 -18.79 9.25
N LYS A 65 10.85 -19.28 8.47
CA LYS A 65 10.64 -20.26 7.41
C LYS A 65 9.75 -21.41 7.88
N GLY A 66 8.71 -21.71 7.10
CA GLY A 66 7.77 -22.79 7.35
C GLY A 66 6.69 -22.50 8.38
N GLN A 67 6.68 -21.30 8.99
CA GLN A 67 5.69 -20.92 10.00
C GLN A 67 4.60 -19.95 9.51
N HIS A 68 4.85 -19.20 8.44
CA HIS A 68 3.87 -18.30 7.83
C HIS A 68 2.91 -19.04 6.88
N ASN A 69 1.92 -18.32 6.33
CA ASN A 69 0.92 -18.88 5.40
C ASN A 69 1.13 -18.48 3.93
N TYR A 70 2.19 -17.76 3.57
CA TYR A 70 2.36 -17.22 2.21
C TYR A 70 2.49 -18.26 1.09
N GLU A 71 2.83 -19.50 1.43
CA GLU A 71 2.93 -20.63 0.52
C GLU A 71 1.58 -21.20 0.06
N ILE A 72 0.51 -21.01 0.84
CA ILE A 72 -0.81 -21.59 0.54
C ILE A 72 -1.78 -20.59 -0.08
N ILE A 73 -1.47 -19.30 0.00
CA ILE A 73 -2.38 -18.24 -0.41
C ILE A 73 -2.35 -18.08 -1.93
N PHE A 74 -3.51 -17.74 -2.49
CA PHE A 74 -3.65 -17.17 -3.82
C PHE A 74 -4.48 -15.88 -3.72
N PRO A 75 -4.27 -14.91 -4.62
CA PRO A 75 -4.87 -13.59 -4.49
C PRO A 75 -6.39 -13.70 -4.68
N THR A 76 -7.13 -13.38 -3.61
CA THR A 76 -8.60 -13.40 -3.66
C THR A 76 -9.14 -12.18 -2.92
N PRO A 77 -9.45 -11.08 -3.61
CA PRO A 77 -10.01 -9.88 -2.98
C PRO A 77 -11.48 -10.13 -2.63
N LEU A 78 -11.71 -10.85 -1.53
CA LEU A 78 -13.04 -11.21 -1.04
C LEU A 78 -13.33 -10.48 0.27
N ASP A 79 -14.53 -9.92 0.39
CA ASP A 79 -14.90 -9.13 1.57
C ASP A 79 -14.96 -9.99 2.85
N HIS A 80 -15.32 -11.27 2.73
CA HIS A 80 -15.37 -12.20 3.85
C HIS A 80 -14.02 -12.84 4.20
N LEU A 81 -12.95 -12.50 3.48
CA LEU A 81 -11.59 -12.88 3.82
C LEU A 81 -10.95 -11.78 4.69
N LEU A 82 -10.91 -12.04 5.99
CA LEU A 82 -10.29 -11.20 6.99
C LEU A 82 -8.79 -11.53 7.06
N VAL A 83 -7.94 -10.58 6.73
CA VAL A 83 -6.49 -10.71 6.84
C VAL A 83 -6.05 -10.00 8.12
N VAL A 84 -5.40 -10.75 9.00
CA VAL A 84 -4.80 -10.22 10.23
C VAL A 84 -3.31 -10.52 10.26
N SER A 85 -2.53 -9.74 11.00
CA SER A 85 -1.09 -9.96 11.06
C SER A 85 -0.46 -9.23 12.24
N ARG A 86 0.50 -9.84 12.93
CA ARG A 86 1.33 -9.19 13.95
C ARG A 86 2.41 -8.29 13.35
N THR A 87 2.82 -8.57 12.12
CA THR A 87 3.81 -7.79 11.36
C THR A 87 3.14 -7.02 10.22
N TYR A 88 3.80 -6.03 9.65
CA TYR A 88 3.30 -5.40 8.43
C TYR A 88 3.22 -6.42 7.28
N LEU A 89 2.25 -6.21 6.38
CA LEU A 89 2.07 -7.08 5.22
C LEU A 89 3.07 -6.75 4.10
N PRO A 90 3.37 -7.72 3.23
CA PRO A 90 4.01 -7.46 1.95
C PRO A 90 3.24 -6.42 1.14
N LEU A 91 3.95 -5.59 0.37
CA LEU A 91 3.39 -4.41 -0.31
C LEU A 91 2.29 -4.73 -1.33
N ASN A 92 2.32 -5.93 -1.88
CA ASN A 92 1.34 -6.45 -2.84
C ASN A 92 0.35 -7.43 -2.21
N PHE A 93 0.25 -7.45 -0.88
CA PHE A 93 -0.69 -8.28 -0.16
C PHE A 93 -1.51 -7.44 0.83
N TYR A 94 -2.84 -7.56 0.76
CA TYR A 94 -3.74 -6.79 1.60
C TYR A 94 -5.11 -7.48 1.71
N GLY A 95 -5.81 -7.25 2.83
CA GLY A 95 -7.22 -7.59 2.98
C GLY A 95 -8.12 -6.47 2.42
N LEU A 96 -9.35 -6.80 2.02
CA LEU A 96 -10.33 -5.76 1.66
C LEU A 96 -10.85 -4.99 2.87
N ARG A 97 -10.81 -5.62 4.04
CA ARG A 97 -11.12 -5.03 5.35
C ARG A 97 -9.81 -4.79 6.07
N ASP A 98 -9.36 -3.55 6.07
CA ASP A 98 -8.12 -3.13 6.73
C ASP A 98 -8.36 -2.57 8.14
N SER A 99 -9.54 -2.01 8.37
CA SER A 99 -9.88 -1.24 9.55
C SER A 99 -11.36 -1.33 9.91
N ILE A 100 -11.69 -0.99 11.16
CA ILE A 100 -13.04 -0.78 11.66
C ILE A 100 -13.04 0.37 12.66
N VAL A 101 -14.14 1.10 12.74
CA VAL A 101 -14.35 2.12 13.76
C VAL A 101 -14.73 1.42 15.05
N GLU A 102 -13.95 1.66 16.10
CA GLU A 102 -14.30 1.24 17.42
C GLU A 102 -15.42 2.13 17.99
N PRO A 103 -16.59 1.57 18.37
CA PRO A 103 -17.72 2.37 18.83
C PRO A 103 -17.46 3.21 20.08
N GLU A 104 -16.66 2.69 21.02
CA GLU A 104 -16.42 3.34 22.32
C GLU A 104 -15.60 4.62 22.21
N HIS A 105 -14.57 4.60 21.36
CA HIS A 105 -13.62 5.71 21.22
C HIS A 105 -13.79 6.47 19.90
N ASN A 106 -14.62 5.96 18.98
CA ASN A 106 -14.77 6.46 17.62
C ASN A 106 -13.40 6.61 16.91
N THR A 107 -12.52 5.63 17.13
CA THR A 107 -11.18 5.58 16.52
C THR A 107 -11.09 4.40 15.56
N LEU A 108 -10.23 4.51 14.55
CA LEU A 108 -9.93 3.39 13.66
C LEU A 108 -8.94 2.44 14.32
N ILE A 109 -9.30 1.17 14.38
CA ILE A 109 -8.39 0.07 14.70
C ILE A 109 -8.16 -0.78 13.45
N TYR A 110 -6.99 -1.41 13.35
CA TYR A 110 -6.54 -2.10 12.15
C TYR A 110 -6.31 -3.59 12.40
N GLY A 111 -6.59 -4.41 11.40
CA GLY A 111 -6.32 -5.86 11.47
C GLY A 111 -4.84 -6.18 11.22
N THR A 112 -4.08 -5.21 10.72
CA THR A 112 -2.65 -5.34 10.37
C THR A 112 -1.94 -4.01 10.67
N PRO A 113 -0.69 -4.04 11.19
CA PRO A 113 0.04 -2.83 11.50
C PRO A 113 0.60 -2.18 10.22
N PHE A 114 0.78 -0.86 10.27
CA PHE A 114 1.58 -0.15 9.27
C PHE A 114 3.06 -0.45 9.45
N TYR A 115 3.83 -0.50 8.36
CA TYR A 115 5.28 -0.64 8.42
C TYR A 115 5.92 0.54 9.20
N PRO A 116 7.00 0.34 9.96
CA PRO A 116 7.63 -0.94 10.32
C PRO A 116 7.09 -1.53 11.64
N ASN A 117 5.90 -1.10 12.08
CA ASN A 117 5.36 -1.46 13.39
C ASN A 117 4.88 -2.92 13.43
N SER A 118 4.66 -3.37 14.67
CA SER A 118 4.00 -4.63 14.99
C SER A 118 2.74 -4.38 15.82
N GLN A 119 1.89 -5.39 15.94
CA GLN A 119 0.73 -5.39 16.85
C GLN A 119 0.64 -6.70 17.62
N THR A 120 -0.11 -6.69 18.71
CA THR A 120 -0.28 -7.84 19.61
C THR A 120 -1.45 -8.73 19.19
N ASN A 121 -1.53 -9.94 19.76
CA ASN A 121 -2.71 -10.79 19.61
C ASN A 121 -3.97 -10.13 20.20
N GLU A 122 -3.85 -9.34 21.27
CA GLU A 122 -4.95 -8.59 21.87
C GLU A 122 -5.55 -7.58 20.87
N ASP A 123 -4.69 -6.83 20.17
CA ASP A 123 -5.12 -5.89 19.12
C ASP A 123 -5.87 -6.62 17.99
N ILE A 124 -5.34 -7.78 17.57
CA ILE A 124 -5.95 -8.63 16.53
C ILE A 124 -7.32 -9.15 16.98
N LEU A 125 -7.43 -9.68 18.21
CA LEU A 125 -8.67 -10.23 18.75
C LEU A 125 -9.75 -9.17 18.85
N ARG A 126 -9.41 -7.98 19.35
CA ARG A 126 -10.32 -6.82 19.42
C ARG A 126 -10.83 -6.43 18.04
N TRP A 127 -9.95 -6.38 17.05
CA TRP A 127 -10.35 -6.09 15.67
C TRP A 127 -11.24 -7.18 15.07
N LEU A 128 -10.89 -8.46 15.28
CA LEU A 128 -11.65 -9.60 14.78
C LEU A 128 -13.05 -9.66 15.38
N GLU A 129 -13.20 -9.43 16.69
CA GLU A 129 -14.50 -9.42 17.36
C GLU A 129 -15.45 -8.40 16.72
N LEU A 130 -14.98 -7.16 16.56
CA LEU A 130 -15.78 -6.08 15.95
C LEU A 130 -16.12 -6.39 14.48
N GLN A 131 -15.17 -6.92 13.69
CA GLN A 131 -15.42 -7.30 12.30
C GLN A 131 -16.43 -8.45 12.16
N LEU A 132 -16.33 -9.47 13.03
CA LEU A 132 -17.27 -10.59 13.04
C LEU A 132 -18.67 -10.11 13.42
N GLN A 133 -18.79 -9.27 14.44
CA GLN A 133 -20.07 -8.67 14.83
C GLN A 133 -20.69 -7.84 13.70
N GLU A 134 -19.87 -7.08 12.96
CA GLU A 134 -20.33 -6.32 11.79
C GLU A 134 -20.83 -7.24 10.66
N LEU A 135 -20.18 -8.40 10.46
CA LEU A 135 -20.53 -9.35 9.41
C LEU A 135 -21.77 -10.18 9.74
N LEU A 136 -21.99 -10.54 11.01
CA LEU A 136 -23.05 -11.45 11.48
C LEU A 136 -24.44 -11.20 10.87
N PRO A 137 -24.96 -9.95 10.78
CA PRO A 137 -26.28 -9.67 10.20
C PRO A 137 -26.43 -10.09 8.74
N SER A 138 -25.31 -10.26 8.02
CA SER A 138 -25.27 -10.63 6.61
C SER A 138 -24.97 -12.11 6.35
N LEU A 139 -24.85 -12.90 7.41
CA LEU A 139 -24.52 -14.33 7.34
C LEU A 139 -25.75 -15.22 7.57
N PRO A 140 -25.78 -16.45 7.00
CA PRO A 140 -24.78 -17.03 6.10
C PRO A 140 -24.79 -16.38 4.71
N ARG A 141 -23.65 -16.45 4.02
CA ARG A 141 -23.48 -15.93 2.67
C ARG A 141 -24.48 -16.59 1.69
N PRO A 142 -25.03 -15.84 0.73
CA PRO A 142 -25.91 -16.40 -0.30
C PRO A 142 -25.25 -17.56 -1.05
N LYS A 143 -25.98 -18.67 -1.28
CA LYS A 143 -25.46 -19.86 -1.98
C LYS A 143 -24.84 -19.55 -3.34
N GLN A 144 -25.34 -18.53 -4.03
CA GLN A 144 -24.85 -18.10 -5.34
C GLN A 144 -23.46 -17.44 -5.30
N GLU A 145 -22.99 -17.00 -4.13
CA GLU A 145 -21.64 -16.48 -3.92
C GLU A 145 -20.65 -17.59 -3.53
N ARG A 146 -21.13 -18.82 -3.33
CA ARG A 146 -20.32 -19.98 -2.94
C ARG A 146 -19.84 -20.77 -4.16
N GLY A 147 -18.76 -21.52 -3.98
CA GLY A 147 -18.06 -22.26 -5.03
C GLY A 147 -17.20 -21.35 -5.91
N VAL A 148 -16.29 -21.95 -6.70
CA VAL A 148 -15.29 -21.23 -7.52
C VAL A 148 -15.93 -20.09 -8.33
N TRP A 149 -16.94 -20.42 -9.14
CA TRP A 149 -17.61 -19.46 -10.01
C TRP A 149 -18.44 -18.43 -9.24
N GLY A 150 -19.10 -18.85 -8.15
CA GLY A 150 -19.86 -17.93 -7.30
C GLY A 150 -18.96 -16.90 -6.63
N ALA A 151 -17.84 -17.35 -6.07
CA ALA A 151 -16.87 -16.50 -5.39
C ALA A 151 -16.17 -15.54 -6.37
N LEU A 152 -15.73 -16.01 -7.54
CA LEU A 152 -15.01 -15.18 -8.51
C LEU A 152 -15.90 -14.09 -9.14
N PHE A 153 -17.12 -14.44 -9.58
CA PHE A 153 -17.95 -13.52 -10.36
C PHE A 153 -18.91 -12.73 -9.47
N LYS A 154 -19.70 -13.40 -8.62
CA LYS A 154 -20.71 -12.73 -7.78
C LYS A 154 -20.11 -12.21 -6.48
N GLY A 155 -19.32 -13.05 -5.79
CA GLY A 155 -18.59 -12.67 -4.58
C GLY A 155 -17.60 -11.55 -4.84
N GLY A 156 -16.81 -11.64 -5.91
CA GLY A 156 -15.85 -10.62 -6.33
C GLY A 156 -16.53 -9.28 -6.65
N SER A 157 -17.61 -9.28 -7.43
CA SER A 157 -18.36 -8.03 -7.71
C SER A 157 -18.88 -7.38 -6.44
N ARG A 158 -19.53 -8.15 -5.56
CA ARG A 158 -20.03 -7.64 -4.27
C ARG A 158 -18.89 -7.13 -3.39
N SER A 159 -17.75 -7.81 -3.40
CA SER A 159 -16.57 -7.42 -2.63
C SER A 159 -16.00 -6.08 -3.11
N CYS A 160 -15.97 -5.83 -4.42
CA CYS A 160 -15.64 -4.53 -4.99
C CYS A 160 -16.63 -3.44 -4.55
N ASP A 161 -17.93 -3.72 -4.54
CA ASP A 161 -18.96 -2.77 -4.12
C ASP A 161 -18.84 -2.43 -2.63
N ILE A 162 -18.64 -3.46 -1.78
CA ILE A 162 -18.43 -3.28 -0.33
C ILE A 162 -17.13 -2.51 -0.08
N GLN A 163 -16.07 -2.79 -0.81
CA GLN A 163 -14.83 -2.04 -0.69
C GLN A 163 -15.05 -0.56 -1.03
N ASP A 164 -15.75 -0.25 -2.13
CA ASP A 164 -16.05 1.14 -2.50
C ASP A 164 -16.94 1.83 -1.45
N LEU A 165 -17.93 1.13 -0.89
CA LEU A 165 -18.77 1.63 0.21
C LEU A 165 -17.96 1.91 1.47
N ARG A 166 -17.16 0.94 1.91
CA ARG A 166 -16.28 1.08 3.09
C ARG A 166 -15.32 2.23 2.90
N ARG A 167 -14.67 2.33 1.75
CA ARG A 167 -13.73 3.42 1.48
C ARG A 167 -14.42 4.79 1.57
N ASN A 168 -15.66 4.93 1.10
CA ASN A 168 -16.44 6.16 1.27
C ASN A 168 -16.81 6.44 2.75
N GLN A 169 -16.96 5.40 3.57
CA GLN A 169 -17.44 5.51 4.97
C GLN A 169 -16.32 5.60 6.00
N SER A 170 -15.17 4.98 5.75
CA SER A 170 -14.10 4.70 6.73
C SER A 170 -12.96 5.73 6.74
N GLY A 171 -12.99 6.72 5.84
CA GLY A 171 -12.00 7.79 5.74
C GLY A 171 -12.61 9.01 5.09
N GLN A 172 -13.48 9.71 5.83
CA GLN A 172 -14.11 10.93 5.33
C GLN A 172 -13.07 12.01 5.05
N ILE A 173 -11.99 12.03 5.84
CA ILE A 173 -10.92 13.00 5.73
C ILE A 173 -9.58 12.28 5.65
N PHE A 174 -8.76 12.63 4.66
CA PHE A 174 -7.35 12.26 4.60
C PHE A 174 -6.47 13.49 4.88
N ILE A 175 -5.52 13.38 5.82
CA ILE A 175 -4.57 14.47 6.12
C ILE A 175 -3.24 14.20 5.43
N SER A 176 -2.82 15.14 4.59
CA SER A 176 -1.48 15.24 4.02
C SER A 176 -0.64 16.20 4.84
N TYR A 177 0.59 15.80 5.21
CA TYR A 177 1.45 16.58 6.10
C TYR A 177 2.93 16.17 5.99
N ARG A 178 3.81 16.95 6.62
CA ARG A 178 5.24 16.63 6.76
C ARG A 178 5.48 15.75 7.98
N SER A 179 6.19 14.63 7.81
CA SER A 179 6.40 13.64 8.88
C SER A 179 6.97 14.20 10.19
N LYS A 180 7.72 15.31 10.16
CA LYS A 180 8.23 15.98 11.36
C LYS A 180 7.12 16.53 12.28
N ASP A 181 5.94 16.81 11.72
CA ASP A 181 4.79 17.37 12.42
C ASP A 181 3.77 16.30 12.86
N SER A 182 4.11 15.01 12.77
CA SER A 182 3.21 13.88 13.10
C SER A 182 2.52 14.01 14.45
N LYS A 183 3.23 14.45 15.50
CA LYS A 183 2.66 14.67 16.83
C LYS A 183 1.59 15.76 16.85
N LYS A 184 1.79 16.84 16.09
CA LYS A 184 0.81 17.93 15.97
C LYS A 184 -0.38 17.49 15.11
N VAL A 185 -0.12 16.70 14.08
CA VAL A 185 -1.17 16.15 13.22
C VAL A 185 -2.04 15.14 13.95
N GLU A 186 -1.51 14.36 14.88
CA GLU A 186 -2.33 13.51 15.75
C GLU A 186 -3.28 14.34 16.63
N GLN A 187 -2.81 15.44 17.21
CA GLN A 187 -3.67 16.37 17.97
C GLN A 187 -4.72 17.02 17.06
N PHE A 188 -4.31 17.39 15.85
CA PHE A 188 -5.21 17.98 14.87
C PHE A 188 -6.29 17.01 14.38
N LYS A 189 -5.92 15.75 14.16
CA LYS A 189 -6.87 14.65 13.90
C LYS A 189 -7.93 14.57 15.00
N GLN A 190 -7.53 14.60 16.27
CA GLN A 190 -8.47 14.52 17.39
C GLN A 190 -9.47 15.68 17.38
N ARG A 191 -9.03 16.90 17.04
CA ARG A 191 -9.91 18.08 16.90
C ARG A 191 -10.94 17.89 15.79
N ILE A 192 -10.53 17.36 14.64
CA ILE A 192 -11.44 17.04 13.53
C ILE A 192 -12.42 15.93 13.95
N GLU A 193 -11.95 14.88 14.62
CA GLU A 193 -12.77 13.78 15.13
C GLU A 193 -13.77 14.24 16.20
N GLN A 194 -13.46 15.31 16.95
CA GLN A 194 -14.37 15.96 17.89
C GLN A 194 -15.38 16.91 17.20
N GLY A 195 -15.29 17.07 15.89
CA GLY A 195 -16.20 17.89 15.09
C GLY A 195 -15.94 19.39 15.16
N GLU A 196 -14.75 19.81 15.63
CA GLU A 196 -14.39 21.23 15.81
C GLU A 196 -14.58 22.03 14.51
N PHE A 197 -14.30 21.42 13.35
CA PHE A 197 -14.36 22.06 12.05
C PHE A 197 -15.60 21.68 11.21
N HIS A 198 -16.53 20.93 11.80
CA HIS A 198 -17.70 20.38 11.12
C HIS A 198 -18.99 20.58 11.95
N ASN A 199 -19.13 21.73 12.59
CA ASN A 199 -20.32 22.10 13.39
C ASN A 199 -20.67 21.08 14.49
N GLY A 200 -19.66 20.46 15.10
CA GLY A 200 -19.83 19.42 16.11
C GLY A 200 -20.09 18.02 15.55
N GLU A 201 -20.14 17.84 14.22
CA GLU A 201 -20.22 16.51 13.61
C GLU A 201 -18.85 15.85 13.60
N SER A 202 -18.73 14.69 14.26
CA SER A 202 -17.53 13.88 14.21
C SER A 202 -17.23 13.37 12.81
N ARG A 203 -15.94 13.30 12.47
CA ARG A 203 -15.43 12.82 11.19
C ARG A 203 -14.35 11.77 11.41
N ILE A 204 -14.33 10.74 10.57
CA ILE A 204 -13.27 9.73 10.59
C ILE A 204 -12.09 10.22 9.76
N VAL A 205 -10.92 10.29 10.39
CA VAL A 205 -9.70 10.84 9.81
C VAL A 205 -8.67 9.74 9.59
N ARG A 206 -8.03 9.76 8.42
CA ARG A 206 -6.90 8.89 8.07
C ARG A 206 -5.67 9.73 7.73
N TYR A 207 -4.51 9.23 8.10
CA TYR A 207 -3.21 9.74 7.65
C TYR A 207 -2.18 8.62 7.78
N PHE A 208 -1.04 8.77 7.12
CA PHE A 208 0.07 7.82 7.25
C PHE A 208 1.05 8.30 8.32
N PRO A 209 1.38 7.49 9.35
CA PRO A 209 2.45 7.84 10.28
C PRO A 209 3.81 7.93 9.55
N PRO A 210 4.81 8.60 10.14
CA PRO A 210 6.15 8.66 9.56
C PRO A 210 6.69 7.26 9.24
N GLY A 211 7.16 7.08 8.01
CA GLY A 211 7.72 5.81 7.55
C GLY A 211 6.68 4.74 7.19
N ALA A 212 5.37 4.95 7.38
CA ALA A 212 4.30 3.94 7.26
C ALA A 212 4.31 3.08 5.98
N LEU A 213 4.79 3.67 4.88
CA LEU A 213 4.80 3.07 3.55
C LEU A 213 6.21 2.84 3.04
N SER A 214 7.13 3.77 3.30
CA SER A 214 8.57 3.58 3.10
C SER A 214 9.37 4.70 3.74
N ASP A 215 10.59 4.38 4.17
CA ASP A 215 11.65 5.32 4.55
C ASP A 215 12.94 5.12 3.71
N GLU A 216 12.87 4.32 2.63
CA GLU A 216 14.04 3.88 1.87
C GLU A 216 14.49 4.84 0.75
N VAL A 217 15.72 4.66 0.27
CA VAL A 217 16.22 5.23 -0.99
C VAL A 217 15.58 4.47 -2.14
N MET A 218 14.51 5.04 -2.68
CA MET A 218 13.64 4.37 -3.65
C MET A 218 14.09 4.55 -5.11
N THR A 219 13.85 3.54 -5.92
CA THR A 219 13.81 3.66 -7.39
C THR A 219 12.61 4.50 -7.85
N GLU A 220 12.59 4.89 -9.12
CA GLU A 220 11.45 5.61 -9.70
C GLU A 220 10.19 4.76 -9.67
N GLN A 221 10.29 3.47 -10.01
CA GLN A 221 9.17 2.55 -9.92
C GLN A 221 8.59 2.46 -8.49
N ARG A 222 9.47 2.35 -7.50
CA ARG A 222 9.07 2.20 -6.10
C ARG A 222 8.34 3.43 -5.58
N ARG A 223 8.79 4.62 -5.97
CA ARG A 223 8.10 5.90 -5.74
C ARG A 223 6.67 5.88 -6.28
N TRP A 224 6.50 5.49 -7.55
CA TRP A 224 5.17 5.42 -8.18
C TRP A 224 4.28 4.31 -7.61
N GLN A 225 4.88 3.21 -7.15
CA GLN A 225 4.18 2.15 -6.44
C GLN A 225 3.56 2.68 -5.16
N ILE A 226 4.30 3.45 -4.37
CA ILE A 226 3.75 4.06 -3.15
C ILE A 226 2.65 5.07 -3.47
N LEU A 227 2.83 5.91 -4.51
CA LEU A 227 1.77 6.84 -4.91
C LEU A 227 0.48 6.13 -5.34
N SER A 228 0.59 4.99 -6.01
CA SER A 228 -0.58 4.17 -6.36
C SER A 228 -1.27 3.56 -5.12
N MET A 229 -0.51 3.29 -4.04
CA MET A 229 -1.08 2.87 -2.77
C MET A 229 -1.80 4.02 -2.08
N LEU A 230 -1.19 5.22 -2.05
CA LEU A 230 -1.78 6.45 -1.50
C LEU A 230 -3.09 6.83 -2.17
N ASP A 231 -3.15 6.67 -3.49
CA ASP A 231 -4.34 6.92 -4.29
C ASP A 231 -5.57 6.11 -3.82
N ARG A 232 -5.38 4.94 -3.22
CA ARG A 232 -6.46 4.13 -2.62
C ARG A 232 -7.06 4.74 -1.35
N PHE A 233 -6.36 5.68 -0.72
CA PHE A 233 -6.81 6.42 0.45
C PHE A 233 -7.31 7.81 0.08
N ILE A 234 -6.63 8.48 -0.86
CA ILE A 234 -7.00 9.81 -1.36
C ILE A 234 -8.29 9.75 -2.20
N GLY A 235 -8.35 8.84 -3.18
CA GLY A 235 -9.44 8.78 -4.15
C GLY A 235 -10.83 8.60 -3.54
N PRO A 236 -11.01 7.79 -2.48
CA PRO A 236 -12.31 7.63 -1.83
C PRO A 236 -12.64 8.63 -0.73
N ALA A 237 -11.69 9.48 -0.31
CA ALA A 237 -11.94 10.45 0.74
C ALA A 237 -13.02 11.46 0.31
N SER A 238 -13.78 11.99 1.28
CA SER A 238 -14.71 13.09 1.02
C SER A 238 -13.99 14.43 1.01
N GLU A 239 -13.00 14.57 1.89
CA GLU A 239 -12.13 15.73 1.97
C GLU A 239 -10.66 15.30 2.06
N VAL A 240 -9.77 16.09 1.47
CA VAL A 240 -8.33 16.00 1.72
C VAL A 240 -7.88 17.30 2.36
N TRP A 241 -7.15 17.18 3.47
CA TRP A 241 -6.72 18.29 4.29
C TRP A 241 -5.21 18.41 4.20
N VAL A 242 -4.73 19.53 3.71
CA VAL A 242 -3.30 19.87 3.70
C VAL A 242 -2.98 20.57 5.01
N TYR A 243 -2.13 19.94 5.83
CA TYR A 243 -1.52 20.57 7.00
C TYR A 243 -0.31 21.39 6.54
N GLU A 244 -0.55 22.65 6.20
CA GLU A 244 0.35 23.48 5.41
C GLU A 244 1.37 24.21 6.29
N THR A 245 2.50 23.55 6.55
CA THR A 245 3.69 24.19 7.14
C THR A 245 4.54 24.86 6.05
N GLU A 246 5.44 25.77 6.44
CA GLU A 246 6.36 26.46 5.52
C GLU A 246 7.14 25.49 4.62
N ASP A 247 7.60 24.35 5.16
CA ASP A 247 8.34 23.32 4.42
C ASP A 247 7.47 22.22 3.82
N TYR A 248 6.13 22.41 3.75
CA TYR A 248 5.22 21.39 3.26
C TYR A 248 5.58 20.95 1.83
N TYR A 249 5.94 21.90 0.97
CA TYR A 249 6.28 21.65 -0.43
C TYR A 249 7.70 21.12 -0.63
N ASP A 250 8.53 21.11 0.42
CA ASP A 250 9.88 20.57 0.41
C ASP A 250 9.87 19.05 0.61
N SER A 251 8.85 18.33 0.13
CA SER A 251 8.75 16.87 0.19
C SER A 251 8.34 16.30 -1.16
N TRP A 252 9.13 15.38 -1.71
CA TRP A 252 8.64 14.58 -2.84
C TRP A 252 7.31 13.88 -2.50
N TRP A 253 7.15 13.45 -1.24
CA TRP A 253 5.93 12.82 -0.75
C TRP A 253 4.68 13.68 -0.90
N THR A 254 4.69 14.89 -0.31
CA THR A 254 3.53 15.78 -0.30
C THR A 254 3.23 16.29 -1.70
N LEU A 255 4.27 16.60 -2.49
CA LEU A 255 4.12 16.93 -3.91
C LEU A 255 3.50 15.76 -4.70
N GLY A 256 3.81 14.52 -4.32
CA GLY A 256 3.21 13.32 -4.88
C GLY A 256 1.72 13.18 -4.52
N GLU A 257 1.33 13.51 -3.29
CA GLU A 257 -0.08 13.56 -2.88
C GLU A 257 -0.85 14.65 -3.64
N LEU A 258 -0.26 15.85 -3.79
CA LEU A 258 -0.83 16.92 -4.64
C LEU A 258 -0.94 16.49 -6.11
N THR A 259 0.07 15.81 -6.65
CA THR A 259 0.05 15.26 -8.01
C THR A 259 -1.08 14.24 -8.18
N THR A 260 -1.30 13.39 -7.18
CA THR A 260 -2.41 12.44 -7.13
C THR A 260 -3.76 13.14 -7.15
N LEU A 261 -3.91 14.18 -6.34
CA LEU A 261 -5.12 15.01 -6.31
C LEU A 261 -5.37 15.69 -7.67
N THR A 262 -4.35 16.29 -8.28
CA THR A 262 -4.47 16.90 -9.62
C THR A 262 -4.97 15.90 -10.67
N TYR A 263 -4.42 14.69 -10.66
CA TYR A 263 -4.85 13.64 -11.59
C TYR A 263 -6.31 13.24 -11.36
N ARG A 264 -6.72 13.12 -10.10
CA ARG A 264 -8.11 12.82 -9.72
C ARG A 264 -9.08 13.94 -10.03
N ASP A 265 -8.67 15.19 -9.89
CA ASP A 265 -9.48 16.34 -10.26
C ASP A 265 -9.80 16.35 -11.77
N THR A 266 -8.84 15.88 -12.59
CA THR A 266 -9.03 15.87 -14.05
C THR A 266 -9.74 14.64 -14.60
N GLU A 267 -9.38 13.43 -14.12
CA GLU A 267 -9.91 12.16 -14.66
C GLU A 267 -11.11 11.63 -13.85
N GLY A 268 -11.28 12.13 -12.62
CA GLY A 268 -12.24 11.58 -11.65
C GLY A 268 -11.84 10.18 -11.14
N TYR A 269 -12.77 9.53 -10.45
CA TYR A 269 -12.68 8.13 -10.08
C TYR A 269 -14.04 7.46 -10.25
N ARG A 270 -14.20 6.56 -11.23
CA ARG A 270 -15.47 5.84 -11.50
C ARG A 270 -16.70 6.78 -11.56
N GLY A 271 -16.55 7.98 -12.12
CA GLY A 271 -17.62 8.99 -12.19
C GLY A 271 -17.93 9.71 -10.87
N LYS A 272 -17.13 9.52 -9.81
CA LYS A 272 -17.20 10.29 -8.56
C LYS A 272 -16.52 11.64 -8.71
N ARG A 273 -17.03 12.62 -7.94
CA ARG A 273 -16.38 13.93 -7.79
C ARG A 273 -15.06 13.77 -7.02
N PRO A 274 -14.03 14.57 -7.34
CA PRO A 274 -12.81 14.59 -6.55
C PRO A 274 -13.10 15.03 -5.09
N PRO A 275 -12.25 14.61 -4.13
CA PRO A 275 -12.38 15.03 -2.74
C PRO A 275 -12.29 16.56 -2.63
N LYS A 276 -13.03 17.14 -1.68
CA LYS A 276 -12.91 18.56 -1.37
C LYS A 276 -11.55 18.84 -0.73
N LEU A 277 -10.77 19.73 -1.32
CA LEU A 277 -9.48 20.12 -0.76
C LEU A 277 -9.64 21.26 0.25
N ARG A 278 -9.07 21.07 1.45
CA ARG A 278 -9.01 22.07 2.51
C ARG A 278 -7.56 22.28 2.94
N ILE A 279 -7.26 23.49 3.40
CA ILE A 279 -5.95 23.90 3.87
C ILE A 279 -6.09 24.28 5.33
N PHE A 280 -5.28 23.67 6.18
CA PHE A 280 -5.11 24.07 7.56
C PHE A 280 -3.74 24.72 7.72
N ASN A 281 -3.75 25.98 8.14
CA ASN A 281 -2.55 26.71 8.49
C ASN A 281 -2.32 26.60 10.01
N PRO A 282 -1.24 25.93 10.46
CA PRO A 282 -0.98 25.73 11.87
C PRO A 282 -0.49 26.98 12.61
N ASP A 283 0.05 27.98 11.89
CA ASP A 283 0.55 29.22 12.50
C ASP A 283 -0.61 30.17 12.86
N THR A 284 -1.66 30.17 12.04
CA THR A 284 -2.87 30.97 12.27
C THR A 284 -4.03 30.18 12.88
N ASP A 285 -3.86 28.87 13.09
CA ASP A 285 -4.87 27.92 13.56
C ASP A 285 -6.20 28.04 12.78
N SER A 286 -6.12 28.14 11.46
CA SER A 286 -7.27 28.43 10.60
C SER A 286 -7.41 27.43 9.47
N VAL A 287 -8.66 27.09 9.14
CA VAL A 287 -9.04 26.27 7.98
C VAL A 287 -9.72 27.12 6.92
N CYS A 288 -9.35 26.88 5.68
CA CYS A 288 -10.06 27.40 4.51
C CYS A 288 -10.21 26.33 3.43
N ASP A 289 -11.17 26.57 2.52
CA ASP A 289 -11.26 25.80 1.30
C ASP A 289 -10.11 26.20 0.37
N ALA A 290 -9.49 25.20 -0.28
CA ALA A 290 -8.42 25.50 -1.23
C ALA A 290 -8.96 26.32 -2.41
N PRO A 291 -8.23 27.34 -2.88
CA PRO A 291 -8.66 28.13 -4.03
C PRO A 291 -8.71 27.24 -5.30
N PRO A 292 -9.51 27.59 -6.32
CA PRO A 292 -9.67 26.77 -7.53
C PRO A 292 -8.38 26.50 -8.32
N ASP A 293 -7.35 27.32 -8.13
CA ASP A 293 -6.03 27.21 -8.75
C ASP A 293 -4.95 26.66 -7.81
N TYR A 294 -5.34 26.12 -6.65
CA TYR A 294 -4.41 25.53 -5.70
C TYR A 294 -3.63 24.36 -6.30
N LEU A 295 -4.31 23.48 -7.03
CA LEU A 295 -3.66 22.35 -7.70
C LEU A 295 -3.12 22.76 -9.09
N PRO A 296 -1.93 22.27 -9.49
CA PRO A 296 -1.43 22.51 -10.84
C PRO A 296 -2.36 21.89 -11.88
N LYS A 297 -2.39 22.43 -13.10
CA LYS A 297 -3.16 21.84 -14.21
C LYS A 297 -2.32 20.80 -14.95
N MET A 298 -2.93 19.65 -15.24
CA MET A 298 -2.29 18.60 -16.04
C MET A 298 -2.62 18.72 -17.54
N THR A 299 -1.57 18.70 -18.36
CA THR A 299 -1.71 18.49 -19.81
C THR A 299 -2.14 17.05 -20.12
N GLU A 300 -2.70 16.80 -21.31
CA GLU A 300 -3.09 15.44 -21.71
C GLU A 300 -1.90 14.45 -21.72
N ALA A 301 -0.71 14.92 -22.11
CA ALA A 301 0.50 14.11 -22.10
C ALA A 301 0.87 13.66 -20.67
N GLN A 302 0.78 14.58 -19.70
CA GLN A 302 1.03 14.31 -18.29
C GLN A 302 0.01 13.33 -17.71
N ARG A 303 -1.27 13.46 -18.05
CA ARG A 303 -2.31 12.51 -17.61
C ARG A 303 -2.06 11.11 -18.15
N LYS A 304 -1.77 10.98 -19.45
CA LYS A 304 -1.42 9.69 -20.07
C LYS A 304 -0.18 9.07 -19.42
N ARG A 305 0.80 9.91 -19.05
CA ARG A 305 2.02 9.49 -18.36
C ARG A 305 1.72 8.97 -16.95
N MET A 306 0.93 9.69 -16.17
CA MET A 306 0.53 9.27 -14.82
C MET A 306 -0.32 7.99 -14.85
N ALA A 307 -1.30 7.91 -15.76
CA ALA A 307 -2.08 6.70 -15.99
C ALA A 307 -1.18 5.50 -16.32
N ARG A 308 -0.12 5.73 -17.12
CA ARG A 308 0.88 4.70 -17.42
C ARG A 308 1.62 4.26 -16.15
N TRP A 309 2.08 5.18 -15.30
CA TRP A 309 2.76 4.79 -14.07
C TRP A 309 1.87 4.02 -13.12
N TYR A 310 0.64 4.46 -12.88
CA TYR A 310 -0.29 3.73 -12.03
C TYR A 310 -0.57 2.32 -12.58
N ALA A 311 -0.86 2.19 -13.86
CA ALA A 311 -1.09 0.88 -14.47
C ALA A 311 0.13 -0.08 -14.36
N ASN A 312 1.35 0.45 -14.19
CA ASN A 312 2.59 -0.34 -14.17
C ASN A 312 3.33 -0.31 -12.83
N CYS A 313 2.77 0.31 -11.80
CA CYS A 313 3.36 0.34 -10.47
C CYS A 313 2.37 -0.08 -9.39
N ASP A 314 1.07 -0.10 -9.69
CA ASP A 314 0.04 -0.55 -8.77
C ASP A 314 0.22 -2.03 -8.41
N THR A 315 0.52 -2.28 -7.13
CA THR A 315 0.76 -3.62 -6.58
C THR A 315 -0.43 -4.56 -6.69
N ALA A 316 -1.65 -4.02 -6.88
CA ALA A 316 -2.85 -4.82 -7.09
C ALA A 316 -3.06 -5.22 -8.55
N GLN A 317 -2.48 -4.50 -9.49
CA GLN A 317 -2.80 -4.62 -10.93
C GLN A 317 -1.66 -5.20 -11.75
N MET A 318 -0.42 -4.98 -11.34
CA MET A 318 0.73 -5.45 -12.11
C MET A 318 1.84 -5.99 -11.21
N GLY A 319 2.26 -7.21 -11.49
CA GLY A 319 3.55 -7.73 -11.05
C GLY A 319 4.60 -7.67 -12.19
N PRO A 320 5.89 -7.58 -11.88
CA PRO A 320 7.08 -7.72 -12.73
C PRO A 320 7.18 -8.93 -13.63
N GLU A 321 6.35 -9.96 -13.46
CA GLU A 321 6.13 -10.92 -14.53
C GLU A 321 5.74 -10.22 -15.85
N SER A 322 4.95 -9.14 -15.76
CA SER A 322 4.60 -8.31 -16.91
C SER A 322 5.82 -7.59 -17.48
N VAL A 323 6.72 -7.11 -16.63
CA VAL A 323 7.95 -6.39 -17.03
C VAL A 323 8.90 -7.32 -17.76
N VAL A 324 9.16 -8.52 -17.23
CA VAL A 324 10.05 -9.49 -17.88
C VAL A 324 9.48 -9.90 -19.23
N GLY A 325 8.19 -10.25 -19.29
CA GLY A 325 7.54 -10.62 -20.55
C GLY A 325 7.66 -9.52 -21.61
N ILE A 326 7.47 -8.26 -21.20
CA ILE A 326 7.57 -7.09 -22.08
C ILE A 326 9.01 -6.79 -22.50
N ARG A 327 10.00 -6.95 -21.62
CA ARG A 327 11.43 -6.81 -21.97
C ARG A 327 11.92 -7.89 -22.93
N LEU A 328 11.38 -9.10 -22.84
CA LEU A 328 11.74 -10.22 -23.73
C LEU A 328 11.03 -10.13 -25.09
N MET A 329 9.86 -9.48 -25.18
CA MET A 329 9.06 -9.36 -26.41
C MET A 329 9.84 -8.85 -27.65
N PRO A 330 10.66 -7.79 -27.56
CA PRO A 330 11.50 -7.31 -28.66
C PRO A 330 12.51 -8.34 -29.20
N HIS A 331 12.88 -9.35 -28.40
CA HIS A 331 13.86 -10.36 -28.78
C HIS A 331 13.24 -11.60 -29.46
N PHE A 332 11.91 -11.67 -29.60
CA PHE A 332 11.26 -12.78 -30.30
C PHE A 332 11.52 -12.71 -31.81
N PRO A 333 12.05 -13.78 -32.45
CA PRO A 333 12.63 -13.72 -33.79
C PRO A 333 11.65 -13.39 -34.92
N LEU A 334 10.33 -13.61 -34.74
CA LEU A 334 9.32 -13.40 -35.79
C LEU A 334 8.48 -12.13 -35.59
N ILE A 335 8.30 -11.67 -34.35
CA ILE A 335 7.39 -10.57 -33.99
C ILE A 335 8.11 -9.40 -33.31
N GLY A 336 9.27 -9.65 -32.72
CA GLY A 336 10.07 -8.69 -31.98
C GLY A 336 10.49 -7.47 -32.81
N PRO A 337 10.97 -7.61 -34.06
CA PRO A 337 11.31 -6.45 -34.89
C PRO A 337 10.12 -5.54 -35.24
N LEU A 338 8.90 -6.09 -35.27
CA LEU A 338 7.68 -5.34 -35.60
C LEU A 338 7.08 -4.70 -34.34
N LEU A 339 7.00 -5.47 -33.24
CA LEU A 339 6.45 -5.03 -31.96
C LEU A 339 7.40 -4.12 -31.18
N GLY A 340 8.71 -4.43 -31.18
CA GLY A 340 9.74 -3.62 -30.50
C GLY A 340 9.94 -2.22 -31.10
N ARG A 341 9.40 -1.97 -32.30
CA ARG A 341 9.32 -0.62 -32.91
C ARG A 341 8.11 0.18 -32.45
N LEU A 342 7.13 -0.46 -31.81
CA LEU A 342 6.00 0.26 -31.23
C LEU A 342 6.50 1.04 -30.02
N ARG A 343 6.16 2.34 -29.98
CA ARG A 343 6.55 3.27 -28.90
C ARG A 343 6.23 2.75 -27.49
N TYR A 344 5.23 1.88 -27.37
CA TYR A 344 4.87 1.26 -26.09
C TYR A 344 6.02 0.45 -25.47
N PHE A 345 6.75 -0.34 -26.25
CA PHE A 345 7.83 -1.21 -25.76
C PHE A 345 9.16 -0.45 -25.55
N GLN A 346 9.23 0.80 -25.99
CA GLN A 346 10.38 1.69 -25.79
C GLN A 346 10.12 2.72 -24.68
N ASP A 347 9.02 2.58 -23.96
CA ASP A 347 8.66 3.51 -22.89
C ASP A 347 9.59 3.36 -21.67
N HIS A 348 9.85 4.48 -20.99
CA HIS A 348 10.70 4.57 -19.79
C HIS A 348 10.34 3.54 -18.73
N VAL A 349 9.05 3.23 -18.58
CA VAL A 349 8.54 2.28 -17.59
C VAL A 349 9.08 0.85 -17.79
N TRP A 350 9.70 0.54 -18.92
CA TRP A 350 10.32 -0.77 -19.18
C TRP A 350 11.83 -0.79 -19.01
N THR A 351 12.46 0.36 -18.80
CA THR A 351 13.93 0.49 -18.71
C THR A 351 14.48 -0.02 -17.38
N ASP A 352 15.76 -0.38 -17.34
CA ASP A 352 16.43 -0.70 -16.07
C ASP A 352 16.55 0.52 -15.17
N GLU A 353 16.70 1.72 -15.74
CA GLU A 353 16.74 2.96 -14.97
C GLU A 353 15.49 3.15 -14.09
N PHE A 354 14.30 2.85 -14.63
CA PHE A 354 13.06 2.98 -13.88
C PHE A 354 12.94 1.97 -12.72
N TRP A 355 13.36 0.72 -12.95
CA TRP A 355 13.15 -0.40 -12.01
C TRP A 355 14.30 -0.62 -11.03
N LYS A 356 15.54 -0.33 -11.44
CA LYS A 356 16.77 -0.74 -10.76
C LYS A 356 17.60 0.41 -10.22
N HIS A 357 17.39 1.66 -10.65
CA HIS A 357 18.26 2.78 -10.24
C HIS A 357 17.61 3.58 -9.11
N PRO A 358 18.12 3.49 -7.86
CA PRO A 358 17.61 4.29 -6.76
C PRO A 358 17.85 5.78 -6.98
N ILE A 359 16.98 6.62 -6.43
CA ILE A 359 17.07 8.07 -6.54
C ILE A 359 17.47 8.64 -5.18
N LEU A 360 18.68 9.16 -5.10
CA LEU A 360 19.07 10.09 -4.05
C LEU A 360 18.28 11.38 -4.26
N ASP A 361 17.44 11.72 -3.30
CA ASP A 361 16.67 12.95 -3.30
C ASP A 361 17.25 13.91 -2.26
N CYS A 362 18.17 14.75 -2.71
CA CYS A 362 18.99 15.62 -1.89
C CYS A 362 18.18 16.83 -1.36
N PRO A 363 17.92 16.95 -0.05
CA PRO A 363 17.17 18.09 0.49
C PRO A 363 17.84 19.44 0.25
N GLN A 364 19.18 19.48 0.18
CA GLN A 364 19.95 20.71 -0.02
C GLN A 364 19.86 21.25 -1.46
N CYS A 365 19.63 20.37 -2.42
CA CYS A 365 19.57 20.72 -3.84
C CYS A 365 18.15 20.97 -4.34
N ARG A 366 17.12 20.66 -3.54
CA ARG A 366 15.73 20.60 -3.98
C ARG A 366 15.25 21.94 -4.52
N GLN A 367 14.72 21.93 -5.75
CA GLN A 367 14.15 23.13 -6.38
C GLN A 367 12.64 22.98 -6.63
N ILE A 368 12.17 21.74 -6.81
CA ILE A 368 10.82 21.46 -7.29
C ILE A 368 9.71 22.07 -6.44
N GLY A 369 9.89 22.11 -5.12
CA GLY A 369 8.93 22.67 -4.16
C GLY A 369 9.00 24.20 -3.99
N LYS A 370 9.98 24.89 -4.60
CA LYS A 370 10.23 26.32 -4.34
C LYS A 370 9.09 27.24 -4.75
N ASN A 371 8.28 26.82 -5.72
CA ASN A 371 7.09 27.54 -6.14
C ASN A 371 5.82 27.02 -5.44
N HIS A 372 5.98 26.35 -4.31
CA HIS A 372 4.91 25.84 -3.45
C HIS A 372 3.95 24.93 -4.24
N ASN A 373 2.66 25.24 -4.22
CA ASN A 373 1.59 24.52 -4.91
C ASN A 373 1.62 24.69 -6.45
N HIS A 374 2.51 25.54 -6.98
CA HIS A 374 2.79 25.71 -8.41
C HIS A 374 4.12 25.06 -8.84
N PHE A 375 4.46 23.92 -8.22
CA PHE A 375 5.64 23.15 -8.56
C PHE A 375 5.64 22.67 -10.02
N ASP A 376 6.84 22.46 -10.59
CA ASP A 376 7.00 21.94 -11.94
C ASP A 376 6.58 20.46 -11.99
N LEU A 377 5.34 20.24 -12.42
CA LEU A 377 4.78 18.91 -12.54
C LEU A 377 5.54 18.05 -13.55
N GLU A 378 6.04 18.61 -14.65
CA GLU A 378 6.81 17.81 -15.61
C GLU A 378 8.13 17.33 -15.00
N ALA A 379 8.81 18.21 -14.27
CA ALA A 379 10.02 17.83 -13.53
C ALA A 379 9.73 16.77 -12.46
N PHE A 380 8.57 16.86 -11.78
CA PHE A 380 8.15 15.88 -10.77
C PHE A 380 7.94 14.52 -11.39
N LEU A 381 7.10 14.47 -12.40
CA LEU A 381 6.69 13.27 -13.10
C LEU A 381 7.96 12.54 -13.57
N TRP A 382 8.87 13.20 -14.28
CA TRP A 382 10.05 12.55 -14.86
C TRP A 382 11.26 12.47 -13.94
N THR A 383 11.11 12.83 -12.67
CA THR A 383 12.21 12.93 -11.70
C THR A 383 13.42 13.70 -12.26
N LYS A 384 13.16 14.86 -12.87
CA LYS A 384 14.16 15.74 -13.53
C LYS A 384 14.65 16.91 -12.67
N ASP A 385 14.18 17.02 -11.42
CA ASP A 385 14.70 18.04 -10.51
C ASP A 385 16.21 17.85 -10.26
N PRO A 386 17.01 18.92 -10.19
CA PRO A 386 18.44 18.80 -9.90
C PRO A 386 18.78 18.09 -8.58
N SER A 387 17.83 17.94 -7.64
CA SER A 387 18.03 17.16 -6.41
C SER A 387 17.86 15.65 -6.57
N PHE A 388 17.28 15.18 -7.68
CA PHE A 388 17.06 13.77 -7.94
C PHE A 388 18.25 13.19 -8.70
N HIS A 389 19.13 12.50 -7.97
CA HIS A 389 20.30 11.84 -8.53
C HIS A 389 20.08 10.34 -8.61
N ARG A 390 20.00 9.82 -9.84
CA ARG A 390 19.89 8.39 -10.09
C ARG A 390 21.23 7.72 -9.88
N LEU A 391 21.21 6.64 -9.11
CA LEU A 391 22.35 5.79 -8.80
C LEU A 391 22.20 4.50 -9.59
N THR A 392 23.25 4.10 -10.28
CA THR A 392 23.36 2.73 -10.79
C THR A 392 23.42 1.74 -9.63
N PRO A 393 23.05 0.46 -9.85
CA PRO A 393 23.19 -0.58 -8.82
C PRO A 393 24.60 -0.66 -8.23
N GLU A 394 25.64 -0.49 -9.05
CA GLU A 394 27.03 -0.50 -8.61
C GLU A 394 27.37 0.70 -7.71
N GLN A 395 26.84 1.88 -8.04
CA GLN A 395 27.00 3.08 -7.18
C GLN A 395 26.27 2.90 -5.85
N MET A 396 25.07 2.31 -5.86
CA MET A 396 24.33 2.04 -4.64
C MET A 396 25.06 1.00 -3.78
N GLN A 397 25.57 -0.08 -4.38
CA GLN A 397 26.35 -1.09 -3.67
C GLN A 397 27.62 -0.51 -3.04
N ALA A 398 28.35 0.34 -3.78
CA ALA A 398 29.51 1.04 -3.23
C ALA A 398 29.14 2.01 -2.10
N ALA A 399 27.96 2.65 -2.16
CA ALA A 399 27.47 3.51 -1.09
C ALA A 399 27.09 2.70 0.16
N ILE A 400 26.49 1.52 0.00
CA ILE A 400 26.19 0.56 1.06
C ILE A 400 27.47 0.12 1.77
N GLU A 401 28.48 -0.31 1.02
CA GLU A 401 29.78 -0.74 1.57
C GLU A 401 30.48 0.37 2.36
N ARG A 402 30.30 1.62 1.93
CA ARG A 402 30.84 2.81 2.62
C ARG A 402 29.94 3.33 3.73
N GLN A 403 28.70 2.85 3.83
CA GLN A 403 27.62 3.39 4.68
C GLN A 403 27.39 4.89 4.47
N GLU A 404 27.64 5.39 3.26
CA GLU A 404 27.62 6.80 2.93
C GLU A 404 27.25 7.00 1.46
N ILE A 405 26.43 8.01 1.21
CA ILE A 405 26.14 8.50 -0.13
C ILE A 405 26.42 10.00 -0.24
N ILE A 406 27.14 10.38 -1.29
CA ILE A 406 27.54 11.77 -1.53
C ILE A 406 26.69 12.35 -2.65
N CYS A 407 26.04 13.48 -2.39
CA CYS A 407 25.32 14.21 -3.41
C CYS A 407 26.29 14.77 -4.46
N PRO A 408 26.17 14.43 -5.75
CA PRO A 408 27.07 14.93 -6.79
C PRO A 408 26.95 16.44 -7.03
N CYS A 409 25.82 17.06 -6.66
CA CYS A 409 25.57 18.49 -6.86
C CYS A 409 26.19 19.35 -5.74
N CYS A 410 25.81 19.12 -4.49
CA CYS A 410 26.26 19.94 -3.35
C CYS A 410 27.41 19.33 -2.53
N GLN A 411 27.84 18.11 -2.87
CA GLN A 411 28.87 17.35 -2.12
C GLN A 411 28.48 17.03 -0.66
N THR A 412 27.22 17.24 -0.26
CA THR A 412 26.74 16.79 1.04
C THR A 412 26.80 15.27 1.12
N ALA A 413 27.49 14.79 2.14
CA ALA A 413 27.53 13.40 2.54
C ALA A 413 26.36 13.06 3.45
N TYR A 414 25.61 12.01 3.11
CA TYR A 414 24.54 11.45 3.92
C TYR A 414 24.96 10.06 4.42
N ARG A 415 24.72 9.80 5.70
CA ARG A 415 24.87 8.44 6.23
C ARG A 415 23.81 7.53 5.59
N LEU A 416 24.19 6.33 5.21
CA LEU A 416 23.26 5.29 4.82
C LEU A 416 23.01 4.38 6.02
N GLU A 417 21.74 4.19 6.37
CA GLU A 417 21.32 3.33 7.47
C GLU A 417 20.51 2.16 6.91
N GLU A 418 20.67 0.96 7.48
CA GLU A 418 19.76 -0.15 7.21
C GLU A 418 18.37 0.20 7.76
N ALA A 419 17.34 -0.04 6.96
CA ALA A 419 15.94 0.08 7.34
C ALA A 419 15.32 -1.32 7.49
N PRO A 420 14.24 -1.45 8.27
CA PRO A 420 13.51 -2.72 8.36
C PRO A 420 13.11 -3.23 6.96
N LEU A 421 13.22 -4.54 6.75
CA LEU A 421 12.97 -5.13 5.43
C LEU A 421 11.51 -5.01 5.04
N GLN A 422 11.21 -4.51 3.85
CA GLN A 422 9.89 -4.70 3.27
C GLN A 422 9.84 -6.00 2.49
N TYR A 423 8.65 -6.53 2.28
CA TYR A 423 8.48 -7.78 1.56
C TYR A 423 7.58 -7.60 0.34
N LEU A 424 7.86 -8.40 -0.68
CA LEU A 424 6.93 -8.70 -1.75
C LEU A 424 6.51 -10.15 -1.67
N TRP A 425 5.21 -10.37 -1.75
CA TRP A 425 4.65 -11.70 -1.77
C TRP A 425 4.61 -12.27 -3.19
N MET A 426 5.06 -13.52 -3.35
CA MET A 426 5.05 -14.22 -4.62
C MET A 426 4.02 -15.36 -4.58
N PRO A 427 2.85 -15.20 -5.21
CA PRO A 427 1.82 -16.23 -5.20
C PRO A 427 2.29 -17.49 -5.94
N VAL A 428 1.79 -18.63 -5.50
CA VAL A 428 1.94 -19.90 -6.22
C VAL A 428 0.73 -20.08 -7.13
N VAL A 429 0.97 -20.26 -8.43
CA VAL A 429 -0.08 -20.51 -9.42
C VAL A 429 0.19 -21.85 -10.08
N ASN A 430 -0.75 -22.79 -9.94
CA ASN A 430 -0.66 -24.16 -10.49
C ASN A 430 0.62 -24.92 -10.07
N GLY A 431 1.08 -24.74 -8.83
CA GLY A 431 2.31 -25.36 -8.34
C GLY A 431 3.60 -24.71 -8.89
N HIS A 432 3.48 -23.69 -9.73
CA HIS A 432 4.61 -22.89 -10.21
C HIS A 432 4.67 -21.56 -9.47
N ARG A 433 5.87 -21.19 -9.01
CA ARG A 433 6.13 -19.92 -8.36
C ARG A 433 6.17 -18.83 -9.43
N THR A 434 5.31 -17.83 -9.35
CA THR A 434 5.35 -16.67 -10.28
C THR A 434 6.59 -15.80 -10.04
N GLY A 435 7.23 -15.95 -8.88
CA GLY A 435 8.40 -15.18 -8.44
C GLY A 435 9.67 -15.31 -9.28
N TYR A 436 9.79 -16.31 -10.18
CA TYR A 436 10.96 -16.42 -11.07
C TYR A 436 11.19 -15.14 -11.90
N TYR A 437 10.11 -14.45 -12.28
CA TYR A 437 10.23 -13.21 -13.02
C TYR A 437 10.71 -12.03 -12.18
N TRP A 438 10.30 -11.94 -10.92
CA TRP A 438 10.79 -10.92 -10.00
C TRP A 438 12.30 -11.06 -9.74
N MET A 439 12.81 -12.30 -9.67
CA MET A 439 14.24 -12.55 -9.56
C MET A 439 15.02 -12.01 -10.76
N LEU A 440 14.49 -12.17 -11.97
CA LEU A 440 15.11 -11.62 -13.18
C LEU A 440 15.09 -10.09 -13.21
N VAL A 441 14.05 -9.46 -12.63
CA VAL A 441 13.96 -8.00 -12.58
C VAL A 441 14.85 -7.40 -11.51
N PHE A 442 15.08 -8.10 -10.40
CA PHE A 442 15.86 -7.59 -9.26
C PHE A 442 17.21 -8.28 -9.07
N ASP A 443 17.63 -9.12 -10.02
CA ASP A 443 18.88 -9.89 -9.98
C ASP A 443 19.07 -10.68 -8.67
N ILE A 444 17.97 -11.15 -8.08
CA ILE A 444 17.96 -11.88 -6.80
C ILE A 444 18.46 -13.31 -7.04
N GLN A 445 19.59 -13.66 -6.43
CA GLN A 445 20.15 -15.00 -6.52
C GLN A 445 19.27 -16.00 -5.73
N PRO A 446 18.93 -17.16 -6.30
CA PRO A 446 18.24 -18.20 -5.56
C PRO A 446 19.16 -18.86 -4.56
N GLU A 447 19.08 -18.44 -3.30
CA GLU A 447 19.79 -19.15 -2.22
C GLU A 447 19.00 -20.40 -1.77
N ASP A 448 17.66 -20.37 -1.81
CA ASP A 448 16.81 -21.56 -1.56
C ASP A 448 15.45 -21.50 -2.31
N PRO A 449 15.23 -22.38 -3.32
CA PRO A 449 13.95 -22.55 -4.04
C PRO A 449 12.73 -22.73 -3.16
N GLU A 450 12.84 -23.10 -1.89
CA GLU A 450 11.71 -23.25 -0.96
C GLU A 450 11.26 -21.93 -0.29
N GLU A 451 12.12 -20.91 -0.17
CA GLU A 451 11.86 -19.66 0.58
C GLU A 451 11.09 -18.57 -0.19
N PHE A 452 10.86 -18.75 -1.49
CA PHE A 452 10.44 -17.70 -2.43
C PHE A 452 9.06 -17.04 -2.26
N HIS A 453 8.30 -17.30 -1.20
CA HIS A 453 6.98 -16.67 -1.05
C HIS A 453 7.06 -15.23 -0.58
N LEU A 454 8.13 -14.87 0.12
CA LEU A 454 8.40 -13.51 0.57
C LEU A 454 9.78 -13.10 0.09
N VAL A 455 9.81 -12.14 -0.82
CA VAL A 455 11.05 -11.56 -1.32
C VAL A 455 11.36 -10.32 -0.48
N PRO A 456 12.44 -10.34 0.33
CA PRO A 456 12.85 -9.14 1.04
C PRO A 456 13.32 -8.10 0.03
N LEU A 457 12.89 -6.87 0.23
CA LEU A 457 13.39 -5.70 -0.45
C LEU A 457 14.49 -5.09 0.42
N PRO A 458 15.75 -5.06 -0.05
CA PRO A 458 16.81 -4.36 0.66
C PRO A 458 16.40 -2.91 0.87
N ALA A 459 16.24 -2.51 2.13
CA ALA A 459 15.83 -1.16 2.48
C ALA A 459 17.01 -0.46 3.15
N TYR A 460 17.53 0.56 2.48
CA TYR A 460 18.49 1.50 3.06
C TYR A 460 17.84 2.87 3.06
N ARG A 461 18.05 3.65 4.11
CA ARG A 461 17.52 5.01 4.24
C ARG A 461 18.62 6.03 4.39
N LEU A 462 18.31 7.27 4.01
CA LEU A 462 19.19 8.41 4.26
C LEU A 462 19.09 8.80 5.74
N GLY A 463 20.19 8.67 6.44
CA GLY A 463 20.41 9.25 7.76
C GLY A 463 20.74 10.74 7.68
N LYS A 464 21.20 11.28 8.81
CA LYS A 464 21.60 12.69 8.90
C LYS A 464 22.85 12.98 8.03
N PRO A 465 23.02 14.23 7.56
CA PRO A 465 24.27 14.67 6.95
C PRO A 465 25.45 14.46 7.90
N ILE A 466 26.60 14.02 7.39
CA ILE A 466 27.78 13.68 8.20
C ILE A 466 28.56 14.93 8.65
N ASN A 467 28.45 16.05 7.91
CA ASN A 467 29.27 17.26 8.09
C ASN A 467 28.45 18.55 8.23
N CYS A 468 27.27 18.51 8.86
CA CYS A 468 26.46 19.70 9.15
C CYS A 468 26.54 20.12 10.61
#